data_AF-A0A9P8RUX2-F1
#
_entry.id   AF-A0A9P8RUX2-F1
#
_cell.length_a   1.000
_cell.length_b   1.000
_cell.length_c   1.000
_cell.angle_alpha   90.00
_cell.angle_beta   90.00
_cell.angle_gamma   90.00
#
_symmetry.space_group_name_H-M   'P 1'
#
loop_
_entity.id
_entity.type
_entity.pdbx_description
1 polymer ?
#
loop_
_entity_poly.entity_id
_entity_poly.type
_entity_poly.pdbx_seq_one_letter_code
_entity_poly.pdbx_strand_id
1 'polypeptide(L)' 'MVGKQLLSFEQIEILLQALKYGQSWKHIHKELLPQFTVLQLRNAFYKMKNKYPEVYNLYNTTQIVQLQHNDLFAEDLF' A
#
# COMPACT_ATOMS: atom_id res chain seq x y z
N MET A 1 20.50 22.05 -8.99
CA MET A 1 20.48 20.59 -8.78
C MET A 1 19.21 20.26 -8.01
N VAL A 2 18.20 19.65 -8.63
CA VAL A 2 16.96 19.27 -7.93
C VAL A 2 17.27 18.02 -7.12
N GLY A 3 17.40 18.17 -5.79
CA GLY A 3 17.66 17.05 -4.90
C GLY A 3 16.59 15.97 -5.08
N LYS A 4 17.01 14.70 -5.11
CA LYS A 4 16.08 13.56 -5.13
C LYS A 4 15.21 13.63 -3.88
N GLN A 5 14.00 14.16 -4.02
CA GLN A 5 13.04 14.24 -2.93
C GLN A 5 12.67 12.81 -2.54
N LEU A 6 13.18 12.38 -1.39
CA LEU A 6 12.91 11.08 -0.80
C LEU A 6 11.55 11.16 -0.10
N LEU A 7 10.71 10.14 -0.29
CA LEU A 7 9.50 10.03 0.53
C LEU A 7 9.92 9.81 1.99
N SER A 8 9.22 10.47 2.91
CA SER A 8 9.32 10.16 4.33
C SER A 8 8.74 8.77 4.62
N PHE A 9 9.06 8.23 5.79
CA PHE A 9 8.50 6.95 6.23
C PHE A 9 6.96 6.98 6.27
N GLU A 10 6.37 8.04 6.84
CA GLU A 10 4.90 8.23 6.87
C GLU A 10 4.26 8.25 5.48
N GLN A 11 4.92 8.89 4.50
CA GLN A 11 4.42 8.94 3.12
C GLN A 11 4.48 7.56 2.44
N ILE A 12 5.47 6.73 2.79
CA ILE A 12 5.57 5.35 2.33
C ILE A 12 4.45 4.49 2.95
N GLU A 13 4.13 4.70 4.22
CA GLU A 13 3.02 4.00 4.88
C GLU A 13 1.67 4.35 4.25
N ILE A 14 1.40 5.65 4.02
CA ILE A 14 0.19 6.11 3.31
C ILE A 14 0.09 5.48 1.93
N LEU A 15 1.20 5.45 1.18
CA LEU A 15 1.27 4.83 -0.15
C LEU A 15 0.95 3.34 -0.09
N LEU A 16 1.54 2.61 0.86
CA LEU A 16 1.34 1.18 1.05
C LEU A 16 -0.11 0.86 1.42
N GLN A 17 -0.67 1.61 2.36
CA GLN A 17 -2.03 1.44 2.82
C GLN A 17 -3.03 1.72 1.71
N ALA A 18 -2.86 2.80 0.95
CA ALA A 18 -3.74 3.12 -0.18
C ALA A 18 -3.72 2.03 -1.26
N LEU A 19 -2.54 1.54 -1.63
CA LEU A 19 -2.40 0.42 -2.58
C LEU A 19 -3.03 -0.86 -2.04
N LYS A 20 -2.90 -1.14 -0.74
CA LYS A 20 -3.53 -2.30 -0.08
C LYS A 20 -5.06 -2.24 -0.15
N TYR A 21 -5.66 -1.06 -0.06
CA TYR A 21 -7.11 -0.86 -0.23
C TYR A 21 -7.54 -0.74 -1.71
N GLY A 22 -6.65 -1.04 -2.66
CA GLY A 22 -6.97 -1.02 -4.09
C GLY A 22 -7.09 0.38 -4.70
N GLN A 23 -6.60 1.42 -4.03
CA GLN A 23 -6.65 2.78 -4.56
C GLN A 23 -5.78 2.90 -5.81
N SER A 24 -6.32 3.58 -6.83
CA SER A 24 -5.58 3.79 -8.07
C SER A 24 -4.42 4.77 -7.87
N TRP A 25 -3.33 4.58 -8.60
CA TRP A 25 -2.19 5.51 -8.60
C TRP A 25 -2.58 6.97 -8.87
N LYS A 26 -3.60 7.18 -9.71
CA LYS A 26 -4.13 8.51 -10.01
C LYS A 26 -4.82 9.13 -8.79
N HIS A 27 -5.55 8.33 -8.02
CA HIS A 27 -6.19 8.78 -6.78
C HIS A 27 -5.14 9.10 -5.71
N ILE A 28 -4.15 8.22 -5.51
CA ILE A 28 -3.07 8.44 -4.54
C ILE A 28 -2.31 9.74 -4.86
N HIS A 29 -1.98 9.98 -6.14
CA HIS A 29 -1.37 11.23 -6.55
C HIS A 29 -2.29 12.43 -6.31
N LYS A 30 -3.57 12.37 -6.68
CA LYS A 30 -4.46 13.55 -6.58
C LYS A 30 -4.83 13.91 -5.15
N GLU A 31 -5.09 12.92 -4.31
CA GLU A 31 -5.72 13.11 -3.00
C GLU A 31 -4.76 12.95 -1.82
N LEU A 32 -3.77 12.06 -1.92
CA LEU A 32 -2.93 11.67 -0.77
C LEU A 32 -1.52 12.28 -0.84
N LEU A 33 -0.91 12.25 -2.02
CA LEU A 33 0.48 12.64 -2.24
C LEU A 33 0.63 13.51 -3.50
N PRO A 34 -0.04 14.68 -3.56
CA PRO A 34 -0.02 15.59 -4.73
C PRO A 34 1.35 16.20 -5.01
N GLN A 35 2.25 16.22 -4.02
CA GLN A 35 3.62 16.68 -4.17
C GLN A 35 4.52 15.73 -4.98
N PHE A 36 4.07 14.51 -5.26
CA PHE A 36 4.85 13.50 -5.98
C PHE A 36 4.13 13.04 -7.25
N THR A 37 4.86 12.97 -8.36
CA THR A 37 4.32 12.38 -9.59
C THR A 37 4.01 10.88 -9.40
N VAL A 38 3.04 10.37 -10.18
CA VAL A 38 2.72 8.92 -10.23
C VAL A 38 3.96 8.06 -10.47
N LEU A 39 4.90 8.53 -11.30
CA LEU A 39 6.14 7.81 -11.58
C LEU A 39 7.07 7.75 -10.35
N GLN A 40 7.19 8.85 -9.60
CA GLN A 40 7.95 8.87 -8.35
C GLN A 40 7.34 7.93 -7.31
N LEU A 41 6.01 7.92 -7.17
CA LEU A 41 5.29 7.01 -6.26
C LEU A 41 5.52 5.54 -6.63
N ARG A 42 5.42 5.20 -7.92
CA ARG A 42 5.72 3.84 -8.41
C ARG A 42 7.16 3.43 -8.14
N ASN A 43 8.11 4.30 -8.46
CA ASN A 43 9.52 4.04 -8.23
C ASN A 43 9.83 3.85 -6.74
N ALA A 44 9.20 4.64 -5.87
CA ALA A 44 9.32 4.49 -4.43
C ALA A 44 8.76 3.14 -3.95
N PHE A 45 7.58 2.76 -4.42
CA PHE A 45 6.96 1.48 -4.11
C PHE A 45 7.85 0.29 -4.52
N TYR A 46 8.33 0.25 -5.77
CA TYR A 46 9.17 -0.85 -6.25
C TYR A 46 10.54 -0.89 -5.56
N LYS A 47 11.13 0.28 -5.25
CA LYS A 47 12.36 0.33 -4.46
C LYS A 47 12.18 -0.24 -3.06
N MET A 48 11.08 0.12 -2.39
CA MET A 48 10.77 -0.39 -1.06
C MET A 48 10.52 -1.90 -1.12
N LYS A 49 9.69 -2.38 -2.06
CA LYS A 49 9.39 -3.80 -2.25
C LYS A 49 10.65 -4.65 -2.47
N ASN A 50 11.60 -4.14 -3.26
CA ASN A 50 12.85 -4.86 -3.54
C ASN A 50 13.85 -4.79 -2.38
N LYS A 51 13.86 -3.68 -1.64
CA LYS A 51 14.82 -3.45 -0.55
C LYS A 51 14.40 -4.10 0.76
N TYR A 52 13.09 -4.20 1.01
CA TYR A 52 12.49 -4.71 2.25
C TYR A 52 11.32 -5.66 1.92
N PRO A 53 11.60 -6.81 1.27
CA PRO A 53 10.55 -7.77 0.90
C PRO A 53 9.78 -8.31 2.11
N GLU A 54 10.43 -8.45 3.27
CA GLU A 54 9.83 -8.88 4.52
C GLU A 54 8.76 -7.91 5.04
N VAL A 55 9.02 -6.60 4.96
CA VAL A 55 8.07 -5.55 5.34
C VAL A 55 6.87 -5.58 4.40
N TYR A 56 7.12 -5.62 3.10
CA TYR A 56 6.06 -5.73 2.10
C TYR A 56 5.18 -6.96 2.32
N ASN A 57 5.78 -8.12 2.58
CA ASN A 57 5.06 -9.35 2.86
C ASN A 57 4.24 -9.22 4.14
N LEU A 58 4.78 -8.66 5.23
CA LEU A 58 4.03 -8.43 6.47
C LEU A 58 2.77 -7.57 6.23
N TYR A 59 2.90 -6.48 5.47
CA TYR A 59 1.79 -5.59 5.11
C TYR A 59 0.71 -6.28 4.25
N ASN A 60 1.11 -7.21 3.37
CA ASN A 60 0.18 -8.03 2.59
C ASN A 60 -0.45 -9.17 3.40
N THR A 61 0.31 -9.80 4.30
CA THR A 61 -0.11 -11.01 5.04
C THR A 61 -1.11 -10.69 6.15
N THR A 62 -1.15 -9.45 6.64
CA THR A 62 -2.14 -9.03 7.66
C THR A 62 -3.60 -9.17 7.20
N GLN A 63 -3.86 -9.43 5.90
CA GLN A 63 -5.21 -9.77 5.41
C GLN A 63 -5.57 -11.26 5.45
N ILE A 64 -4.62 -12.20 5.56
CA ILE A 64 -4.97 -13.63 5.59
C ILE A 64 -5.75 -13.96 6.87
N VAL A 65 -5.54 -13.22 7.97
CA VAL A 65 -6.26 -13.44 9.23
C VAL A 65 -7.65 -12.77 9.26
N GLN A 66 -7.95 -11.84 8.34
CA GLN A 66 -9.26 -11.16 8.29
C GLN A 66 -10.21 -11.69 7.20
N LEU A 67 -9.75 -12.56 6.29
CA LEU A 67 -10.61 -13.21 5.30
C LEU A 67 -11.12 -14.59 5.73
N GLN A 68 -10.64 -15.17 6.83
CA GLN A 68 -11.13 -16.46 7.36
C GLN A 68 -12.23 -16.35 8.43
N HIS A 69 -12.70 -15.15 8.79
CA HIS A 69 -13.76 -14.97 9.80
C HIS A 69 -15.16 -14.66 9.22
N ASN A 70 -15.32 -14.64 7.90
CA ASN A 70 -16.62 -14.41 7.26
C ASN A 70 -17.26 -15.63 6.59
N ASP A 71 -16.57 -16.77 6.54
CA ASP A 71 -17.15 -18.02 6.02
C ASP A 71 -17.68 -18.98 7.12
N LEU A 72 -17.60 -18.58 8.40
CA LEU A 72 -18.05 -19.44 9.52
C LEU A 72 -19.47 -19.15 10.02
N PHE A 73 -20.22 -18.25 9.39
CA PHE A 73 -21.59 -17.88 9.82
C PHE A 73 -22.67 -18.05 8.74
N ALA A 74 -22.34 -18.64 7.59
CA ALA A 74 -23.29 -18.81 6.48
C ALA A 74 -23.93 -20.21 6.39
N GLU A 75 -23.59 -21.16 7.27
CA GLU A 75 -24.09 -22.54 7.20
C GLU A 75 -25.00 -22.99 8.37
N ASP A 76 -25.43 -22.09 9.27
CA ASP A 76 -26.38 -22.45 10.36
C ASP A 76 -27.70 -21.65 10.30
N LEU A 77 -28.14 -21.27 9.11
CA LEU A 77 -29.41 -20.57 8.92
C LEU A 77 -30.23 -21.09 7.73
N PHE A 78 -30.22 -22.40 7.48
CA PHE A 78 -31.32 -23.11 6.78
C PHE A 78 -31.40 -24.58 7.22
#